data_AF-A0A970HU47-F1
#
_entry.id   AF-A0A970HU47-F1
#
_cell.length_a   1.000
_cell.length_b   1.000
_cell.length_c   1.000
_cell.angle_alpha   90.00
_cell.angle_beta   90.00
_cell.angle_gamma   90.00
#
_symmetry.space_group_name_H-M   'P 1'
#
loop_
_entity.id
_entity.type
_entity.pdbx_description
1 polymer ?
#
loop_
_entity_poly.entity_id
_entity_poly.type
_entity_poly.pdbx_seq_one_letter_code
_entity_poly.pdbx_strand_id
1 'polypeptide(L)'
;MTRNEIIGALTALSRQIEDYAASGAVRFHMPGHAGLVFDMLPEALIPVYKLDVTELDFSDNLYDPREGGPIKSACRALAAIYGTGATVPTTGGATAALFAAIAAAAFEPDRASPFSGNAARQGSNTALCCSKRGVKFLSARGIHKSAVYAMAAIGADVDFIYPDESGEYSSDDFAAALKDGAYNAVIITSPDYYGHIQDVASIASVCHSAGVPLVCDAAHGAHLDFFDGGRLSPIKNGADLTVSSLHKTLPAMTGAALLHGTGRFGHFDMLSRRMARSTSTSPSYPVILSIFSCAAFMYENGARLTEELARRVENAKNELRTLGFLLPSYKISDPCRITVSPPDGNGRAYYSFLSQKGIKCEFTDGHNIVIIPSVLHGEREFSALMSASFDYVRGAAVGKDGGGHKHKNGKQHFSPCVYVKTRPKRAMTISDALLCEFETVKTKEAVGRICAEPTAPYPPGVPILMPGEVCGEEEALMLIESSVESICVTL
;
A
#
# COMPACT_ATOMS: atom_id res chain seq x y z
N MET A 1 23.50 -15.10 3.50
CA MET A 1 24.38 -14.17 2.76
C MET A 1 25.13 -13.32 3.76
N THR A 2 26.41 -13.04 3.52
CA THR A 2 27.20 -12.10 4.32
C THR A 2 26.78 -10.66 4.02
N ARG A 3 27.14 -9.72 4.90
CA ARG A 3 26.89 -8.28 4.70
C ARG A 3 27.44 -7.79 3.34
N ASN A 4 28.66 -8.18 2.99
CA ASN A 4 29.30 -7.75 1.75
C ASN A 4 28.63 -8.34 0.50
N GLU A 5 28.14 -9.58 0.58
CA GLU A 5 27.36 -10.18 -0.51
C GLU A 5 26.04 -9.43 -0.75
N ILE A 6 25.34 -9.04 0.32
CA ILE A 6 24.08 -8.29 0.23
C ILE A 6 24.30 -6.91 -0.41
N ILE A 7 25.25 -6.13 0.13
CA ILE A 7 25.54 -4.79 -0.39
C ILE A 7 26.10 -4.86 -1.81
N GLY A 8 26.98 -5.82 -2.10
CA GLY A 8 27.50 -6.05 -3.44
C GLY A 8 26.39 -6.35 -4.45
N ALA A 9 25.44 -7.22 -4.10
CA ALA A 9 24.32 -7.57 -4.95
C ALA A 9 23.38 -6.37 -5.22
N LEU A 10 23.07 -5.57 -4.20
CA LEU A 10 22.18 -4.41 -4.35
C LEU A 10 22.81 -3.23 -5.11
N THR A 11 24.15 -3.11 -5.08
CA THR A 11 24.86 -1.99 -5.74
C THR A 11 25.45 -2.36 -7.10
N ALA A 12 25.41 -3.62 -7.51
CA ALA A 12 25.99 -4.08 -8.78
C ALA A 12 25.35 -3.38 -9.99
N LEU A 13 24.01 -3.30 -10.03
CA LEU A 13 23.29 -2.70 -11.16
C LEU A 13 23.59 -1.20 -11.29
N SER A 14 23.62 -0.46 -10.18
CA SER A 14 23.90 0.97 -10.21
C SER A 14 25.29 1.25 -10.76
N ARG A 15 26.31 0.52 -10.30
CA ARG A 15 27.69 0.64 -10.80
C ARG A 15 27.77 0.39 -12.31
N GLN A 16 27.14 -0.67 -12.79
CA GLN A 16 27.14 -1.00 -14.22
C GLN A 16 26.49 0.08 -15.08
N ILE A 17 25.37 0.65 -14.63
CA ILE A 17 24.67 1.73 -15.35
C ILE A 17 25.46 3.04 -15.27
N GLU A 18 26.07 3.36 -14.14
CA GLU A 18 26.93 4.54 -13.96
C GLU A 18 28.18 4.45 -14.84
N ASP A 19 28.85 3.30 -14.88
CA ASP A 19 30.00 3.04 -15.76
C ASP A 19 29.59 3.18 -17.23
N TYR A 20 28.44 2.64 -17.62
CA TYR A 20 27.90 2.81 -18.96
C TYR A 20 27.61 4.29 -19.29
N ALA A 21 26.99 5.03 -18.37
CA ALA A 21 26.73 6.45 -18.53
C ALA A 21 28.00 7.30 -18.64
N ALA A 22 29.09 6.89 -17.97
CA ALA A 22 30.39 7.56 -18.02
C ALA A 22 31.27 7.15 -19.22
N SER A 23 31.00 6.00 -19.84
CA SER A 23 31.84 5.41 -20.89
C SER A 23 31.95 6.23 -22.18
N GLY A 24 31.04 7.18 -22.41
CA GLY A 24 30.92 7.90 -23.68
C GLY A 24 30.41 7.02 -24.83
N ALA A 25 29.86 5.84 -24.54
CA ALA A 25 29.25 4.97 -25.54
C ALA A 25 28.12 5.69 -26.31
N VAL A 26 28.13 5.55 -27.63
CA VAL A 26 27.06 6.06 -28.49
C VAL A 26 25.84 5.15 -28.35
N ARG A 27 24.69 5.71 -27.99
CA ARG A 27 23.46 4.96 -27.76
C ARG A 27 22.60 4.89 -29.02
N PHE A 28 22.54 3.72 -29.65
CA PHE A 28 21.57 3.38 -30.71
C PHE A 28 20.53 2.36 -30.22
N HIS A 29 20.11 2.49 -28.97
CA HIS A 29 19.10 1.66 -28.34
C HIS A 29 18.10 2.55 -27.59
N MET A 30 16.97 1.97 -27.15
CA MET A 30 15.96 2.67 -26.36
C MET A 30 16.48 3.05 -24.97
N PRO A 31 16.04 4.16 -24.36
CA PRO A 31 14.98 5.07 -24.81
C PRO A 31 15.45 6.12 -25.85
N GLY A 32 14.50 6.68 -26.59
CA GLY A 32 14.76 7.57 -27.74
C GLY A 32 15.51 8.87 -27.44
N HIS A 33 15.64 9.27 -26.17
CA HIS A 33 16.48 10.41 -25.79
C HIS A 33 17.99 10.08 -25.81
N ALA A 34 18.38 8.81 -25.95
CA ALA A 34 19.77 8.37 -26.11
C ALA A 34 20.73 8.84 -24.99
N GLY A 35 20.21 9.17 -23.81
CA GLY A 35 20.95 9.80 -22.72
C GLY A 35 21.51 11.20 -23.02
N LEU A 36 21.03 11.85 -24.08
CA LEU A 36 21.50 13.16 -24.55
C LEU A 36 20.68 14.31 -23.95
N VAL A 37 21.32 15.49 -23.91
CA VAL A 37 20.66 16.75 -23.58
C VAL A 37 20.12 17.36 -24.88
N PHE A 38 18.90 17.87 -24.83
CA PHE A 38 18.23 18.54 -25.94
C PHE A 38 17.58 19.83 -25.44
N ASP A 39 17.24 20.71 -26.37
CA ASP A 39 16.59 21.99 -26.06
C ASP A 39 15.31 21.75 -25.24
N MET A 40 15.07 22.60 -24.24
CA MET A 40 13.95 22.49 -23.30
C MET A 40 14.04 21.37 -22.25
N LEU A 41 15.10 20.55 -22.21
CA LEU A 41 15.31 19.62 -21.10
C LEU A 41 15.72 20.40 -19.83
N PRO A 42 14.97 20.30 -18.72
CA PRO A 42 15.37 20.92 -17.46
C PRO A 42 16.71 20.36 -16.97
N GLU A 43 17.64 21.24 -16.56
CA GLU A 43 18.97 20.84 -16.10
C GLU A 43 18.93 19.81 -14.96
N ALA A 44 17.93 19.94 -14.07
CA ALA A 44 17.70 19.02 -12.96
C ALA A 44 17.42 17.57 -13.40
N LEU A 45 16.96 17.33 -14.64
CA LEU A 45 16.68 15.99 -15.16
C LEU A 45 17.87 15.36 -15.89
N ILE A 46 18.90 16.13 -16.23
CA ILE A 46 20.07 15.64 -16.98
C ILE A 46 20.71 14.40 -16.33
N PRO A 47 20.96 14.34 -15.00
CA PRO A 47 21.55 13.16 -14.39
C PRO A 47 20.68 11.91 -14.56
N VAL A 48 19.36 12.04 -14.44
CA VAL A 48 18.43 10.91 -14.54
C VAL A 48 18.35 10.38 -15.98
N TYR A 49 18.34 11.27 -16.99
CA TYR A 49 18.35 10.86 -18.40
C TYR A 49 19.59 10.05 -18.77
N LYS A 50 20.73 10.29 -18.11
CA LYS A 50 21.94 9.47 -18.35
C LYS A 50 21.80 8.07 -17.78
N LEU A 51 21.07 7.90 -16.68
CA LEU A 51 20.84 6.61 -16.02
C LEU A 51 19.65 5.84 -16.59
N ASP A 52 18.78 6.50 -17.37
CA ASP A 52 17.63 5.87 -17.99
C ASP A 52 18.06 5.01 -19.18
N VAL A 53 17.97 3.70 -18.98
CA VAL A 53 18.33 2.64 -19.91
C VAL A 53 17.19 1.64 -20.00
N THR A 54 17.30 0.68 -20.91
CA THR A 54 16.38 -0.46 -21.05
C THR A 54 17.14 -1.75 -20.76
N GLU A 55 16.55 -2.89 -21.11
CA GLU A 55 17.14 -4.21 -21.02
C GLU A 55 18.32 -4.34 -22.00
N LEU A 56 19.53 -4.24 -21.45
CA LEU A 56 20.80 -4.42 -22.16
C LEU A 56 21.58 -5.57 -21.53
N ASP A 57 22.61 -6.05 -22.23
CA ASP A 57 23.43 -7.18 -21.79
C ASP A 57 24.06 -7.00 -20.40
N PHE A 58 24.23 -5.76 -19.94
CA PHE A 58 24.74 -5.46 -18.59
C PHE A 58 23.63 -5.09 -17.60
N SER A 59 22.53 -4.48 -18.04
CA SER A 59 21.47 -3.99 -17.14
C SER A 59 20.41 -5.05 -16.81
N ASP A 60 20.40 -6.18 -17.55
CA ASP A 60 19.53 -7.34 -17.32
C ASP A 60 18.03 -7.03 -17.53
N ASN A 61 17.13 -8.03 -17.49
CA ASN A 61 15.68 -7.82 -17.56
C ASN A 61 15.05 -7.92 -16.16
N LEU A 62 14.19 -6.97 -15.77
CA LEU A 62 13.60 -6.95 -14.42
C LEU A 62 12.78 -8.21 -14.08
N TYR A 63 12.01 -8.72 -15.04
CA TYR A 63 11.07 -9.82 -14.81
C TYR A 63 11.47 -11.16 -15.44
N ASP A 64 12.53 -11.16 -16.24
CA ASP A 64 13.22 -12.36 -16.72
C ASP A 64 14.75 -12.23 -16.52
N PRO A 65 15.22 -11.97 -15.28
CA PRO A 65 16.64 -11.72 -15.05
C PRO A 65 17.46 -12.99 -15.20
N ARG A 66 18.63 -12.85 -15.81
CA ARG A 66 19.54 -13.98 -16.05
C ARG A 66 20.11 -14.52 -14.74
N GLU A 67 20.37 -15.82 -14.72
CA GLU A 67 21.09 -16.44 -13.61
C GLU A 67 22.51 -15.86 -13.49
N GLY A 68 22.88 -15.44 -12.28
CA GLY A 68 24.12 -14.69 -12.03
C GLY A 68 24.08 -13.20 -12.42
N GLY A 69 22.95 -12.71 -12.97
CA GLY A 69 22.74 -11.31 -13.31
C GLY A 69 22.58 -10.39 -12.08
N PRO A 70 22.75 -9.06 -12.26
CA PRO A 70 22.67 -8.09 -11.18
C PRO A 70 21.27 -8.04 -10.56
N ILE A 71 20.20 -8.17 -11.35
CA ILE A 71 18.81 -8.09 -10.86
C ILE A 71 18.46 -9.35 -10.06
N LYS A 72 18.74 -10.56 -10.57
CA LYS A 72 18.47 -11.81 -9.84
C LYS A 72 19.23 -11.83 -8.50
N SER A 73 20.47 -11.38 -8.50
CA SER A 73 21.31 -11.28 -7.30
C SER A 73 20.73 -10.29 -6.29
N ALA A 74 20.30 -9.11 -6.74
CA ALA A 74 19.63 -8.13 -5.89
C ALA A 74 18.31 -8.69 -5.30
N CYS A 75 17.52 -9.44 -6.08
CA CYS A 75 16.29 -10.08 -5.58
C CYS A 75 16.56 -11.15 -4.51
N ARG A 76 17.67 -11.91 -4.63
CA ARG A 76 18.13 -12.83 -3.58
C ARG A 76 18.54 -12.08 -2.30
N ALA A 77 19.23 -10.95 -2.47
CA ALA A 77 19.60 -10.08 -1.34
C ALA A 77 18.36 -9.49 -0.65
N LEU A 78 17.38 -9.02 -1.41
CA LEU A 78 16.07 -8.58 -0.89
C LEU A 78 15.40 -9.71 -0.11
N ALA A 79 15.30 -10.91 -0.68
CA ALA A 79 14.69 -12.04 0.01
C ALA A 79 15.39 -12.36 1.35
N ALA A 80 16.72 -12.27 1.39
CA ALA A 80 17.50 -12.44 2.62
C ALA A 80 17.27 -11.33 3.65
N ILE A 81 17.12 -10.06 3.23
CA ILE A 81 16.84 -8.92 4.12
C ILE A 81 15.48 -9.09 4.79
N TYR A 82 14.45 -9.43 4.01
CA TYR A 82 13.08 -9.51 4.50
C TYR A 82 12.73 -10.88 5.12
N GLY A 83 13.62 -11.88 5.02
CA GLY A 83 13.39 -13.22 5.55
C GLY A 83 12.32 -13.99 4.79
N THR A 84 12.30 -13.85 3.46
CA THR A 84 11.25 -14.41 2.58
C THR A 84 11.81 -15.50 1.67
N GLY A 85 10.92 -16.32 1.10
CA GLY A 85 11.34 -17.26 0.05
C GLY A 85 11.64 -16.54 -1.27
N ALA A 86 10.86 -15.51 -1.58
CA ALA A 86 11.11 -14.61 -2.70
C ALA A 86 10.62 -13.19 -2.40
N THR A 87 11.38 -12.20 -2.87
CA THR A 87 10.96 -10.80 -2.91
C THR A 87 11.24 -10.26 -4.31
N VAL A 88 10.23 -9.70 -4.95
CA VAL A 88 10.29 -9.18 -6.33
C VAL A 88 10.00 -7.68 -6.32
N PRO A 89 10.89 -6.85 -6.90
CA PRO A 89 10.66 -5.42 -7.05
C PRO A 89 9.67 -5.08 -8.18
N THR A 90 9.04 -3.93 -8.08
CA THR A 90 8.25 -3.35 -9.18
C THR A 90 8.37 -1.82 -9.21
N THR A 91 8.33 -1.28 -10.43
CA THR A 91 8.26 0.18 -10.67
C THR A 91 6.83 0.68 -10.85
N GLY A 92 5.84 -0.22 -10.82
CA GLY A 92 4.41 0.09 -10.97
C GLY A 92 3.69 0.39 -9.65
N GLY A 93 4.44 0.60 -8.56
CA GLY A 93 3.91 0.83 -7.21
C GLY A 93 3.22 -0.40 -6.60
N ALA A 94 2.63 -0.20 -5.42
CA ALA A 94 1.88 -1.26 -4.73
C ALA A 94 0.68 -1.77 -5.53
N THR A 95 0.09 -0.95 -6.41
CA THR A 95 -0.99 -1.38 -7.30
C THR A 95 -0.57 -2.58 -8.14
N ALA A 96 0.55 -2.48 -8.88
CA ALA A 96 1.04 -3.59 -9.69
C ALA A 96 1.37 -4.83 -8.84
N ALA A 97 1.98 -4.61 -7.67
CA ALA A 97 2.30 -5.68 -6.74
C ALA A 97 1.05 -6.39 -6.18
N LEU A 98 -0.03 -5.65 -5.93
CA LEU A 98 -1.29 -6.20 -5.44
C LEU A 98 -2.04 -6.99 -6.51
N PHE A 99 -2.03 -6.51 -7.76
CA PHE A 99 -2.52 -7.30 -8.90
C PHE A 99 -1.75 -8.62 -9.02
N ALA A 100 -0.41 -8.58 -8.89
CA ALA A 100 0.41 -9.78 -8.93
C ALA A 100 0.16 -10.72 -7.73
N ALA A 101 -0.04 -10.18 -6.52
CA ALA A 101 -0.35 -10.94 -5.31
C ALA A 101 -1.71 -11.65 -5.42
N ILE A 102 -2.76 -10.93 -5.83
CA ILE A 102 -4.11 -11.48 -6.01
C ILE A 102 -4.11 -12.52 -7.15
N ALA A 103 -3.43 -12.25 -8.25
CA ALA A 103 -3.24 -13.20 -9.33
C ALA A 103 -2.34 -14.40 -8.96
N ALA A 104 -1.52 -14.31 -7.90
CA ALA A 104 -0.81 -15.47 -7.36
C ALA A 104 -1.74 -16.29 -6.45
N ALA A 105 -2.46 -15.62 -5.55
CA ALA A 105 -3.39 -16.22 -4.60
C ALA A 105 -4.60 -16.91 -5.25
N ALA A 106 -5.03 -16.45 -6.42
CA ALA A 106 -6.12 -17.06 -7.18
C ALA A 106 -5.80 -18.47 -7.71
N PHE A 107 -4.51 -18.78 -7.93
CA PHE A 107 -4.09 -20.08 -8.45
C PHE A 107 -3.67 -21.00 -7.32
N GLU A 108 -4.28 -22.19 -7.24
CA GLU A 108 -3.80 -23.28 -6.41
C GLU A 108 -2.81 -24.15 -7.22
N PRO A 109 -1.52 -24.24 -6.84
CA PRO A 109 -0.62 -25.22 -7.43
C PRO A 109 -1.03 -26.66 -7.07
N ASP A 110 -1.63 -26.86 -5.89
CA ASP A 110 -1.79 -28.17 -5.24
C ASP A 110 -3.22 -28.75 -5.28
N ARG A 111 -4.21 -28.04 -5.85
CA ARG A 111 -5.51 -28.64 -6.23
C ARG A 111 -5.53 -29.12 -7.68
N ALA A 112 -4.37 -29.50 -8.21
CA ALA A 112 -4.35 -30.45 -9.30
C ALA A 112 -5.03 -31.73 -8.80
N SER A 113 -6.22 -31.99 -9.33
CA SER A 113 -6.84 -33.32 -9.35
C SER A 113 -5.75 -34.39 -9.50
N PRO A 114 -5.84 -35.55 -8.81
CA PRO A 114 -4.90 -36.66 -9.01
C PRO A 114 -4.82 -37.16 -10.47
N PHE A 115 -5.65 -36.62 -11.37
CA PHE A 115 -5.52 -36.72 -12.83
C PHE A 115 -4.85 -35.48 -13.45
N SER A 116 -3.54 -35.30 -13.24
CA SER A 116 -2.74 -34.41 -14.09
C SER A 116 -1.27 -34.79 -14.03
N GLY A 117 -0.95 -35.97 -14.57
CA GLY A 117 0.42 -36.31 -14.93
C GLY A 117 0.96 -35.40 -16.03
N ASN A 118 2.17 -34.88 -15.84
CA ASN A 118 3.13 -34.44 -16.86
C ASN A 118 2.77 -33.39 -17.94
N ALA A 119 1.59 -32.75 -17.94
CA ALA A 119 1.25 -31.78 -18.99
C ALA A 119 1.50 -30.29 -18.68
N ALA A 120 1.79 -29.90 -17.43
CA ALA A 120 1.87 -28.47 -17.04
C ALA A 120 3.26 -27.80 -17.19
N ARG A 121 4.21 -28.41 -17.92
CA ARG A 121 5.61 -27.92 -18.03
C ARG A 121 6.00 -27.29 -19.37
N GLN A 122 5.08 -27.10 -20.32
CA GLN A 122 5.41 -26.44 -21.58
C GLN A 122 4.51 -25.24 -21.85
N GLY A 123 5.13 -24.16 -22.31
CA GLY A 123 4.55 -22.83 -22.43
C GLY A 123 3.25 -22.82 -23.23
N SER A 124 2.23 -22.24 -22.62
CA SER A 124 1.00 -21.83 -23.29
C SER A 124 0.64 -20.44 -22.76
N ASN A 125 0.68 -19.44 -23.65
CA ASN A 125 0.23 -18.06 -23.44
C ASN A 125 -1.31 -17.94 -23.30
N THR A 126 -1.95 -18.96 -22.76
CA THR A 126 -3.38 -19.10 -22.58
C THR A 126 -3.60 -20.07 -21.42
N ALA A 127 -3.34 -19.59 -20.20
CA ALA A 127 -3.86 -20.20 -18.98
C ALA A 127 -4.76 -19.19 -18.26
N LEU A 128 -5.72 -18.65 -19.01
CA LEU A 128 -7.08 -18.47 -18.52
C LEU A 128 -7.72 -19.88 -18.40
N CYS A 129 -7.07 -20.78 -17.66
CA CYS A 129 -7.68 -22.02 -17.21
C CYS A 129 -8.25 -21.72 -15.83
N CYS A 130 -9.25 -20.83 -15.81
CA CYS A 130 -10.27 -20.87 -14.79
C CYS A 130 -10.87 -22.27 -14.88
N SER A 131 -10.39 -23.20 -14.05
CA SER A 131 -11.17 -24.38 -13.72
C SER A 131 -12.55 -23.88 -13.29
N LYS A 132 -13.61 -24.62 -13.64
CA LYS A 132 -15.03 -24.27 -13.47
C LYS A 132 -15.50 -24.01 -12.01
N ARG A 133 -14.61 -23.64 -11.08
CA ARG A 133 -14.92 -23.06 -9.78
C ARG A 133 -14.52 -21.58 -9.80
N GLY A 134 -15.48 -20.69 -9.58
CA GLY A 134 -15.21 -19.25 -9.48
C GLY A 134 -14.19 -18.98 -8.38
N VAL A 135 -13.20 -18.12 -8.68
CA VAL A 135 -12.25 -17.63 -7.69
C VAL A 135 -13.04 -16.85 -6.65
N LYS A 136 -12.87 -17.18 -5.36
CA LYS A 136 -13.55 -16.49 -4.27
C LYS A 136 -12.57 -16.10 -3.19
N PHE A 137 -12.59 -14.84 -2.77
CA PHE A 137 -11.79 -14.32 -1.66
C PHE A 137 -12.66 -13.98 -0.46
N LEU A 138 -12.06 -14.09 0.72
CA LEU A 138 -12.59 -13.47 1.93
C LEU A 138 -11.74 -12.23 2.21
N SER A 139 -12.35 -11.05 2.32
CA SER A 139 -11.60 -9.81 2.46
C SER A 139 -12.06 -9.02 3.68
N ALA A 140 -11.14 -8.34 4.35
CA ALA A 140 -11.51 -7.17 5.15
C ALA A 140 -12.22 -6.14 4.25
N ARG A 141 -13.22 -5.42 4.77
CA ARG A 141 -13.95 -4.40 4.01
C ARG A 141 -13.07 -3.18 3.69
N GLY A 142 -12.12 -2.87 4.57
CA GLY A 142 -11.16 -1.77 4.49
C GLY A 142 -9.96 -2.06 3.59
N ILE A 143 -10.23 -2.41 2.34
CA ILE A 143 -9.21 -2.61 1.30
C ILE A 143 -9.12 -1.39 0.38
N HIS A 144 -7.92 -1.14 -0.15
CA HIS A 144 -7.73 -0.09 -1.15
C HIS A 144 -8.44 -0.46 -2.47
N LYS A 145 -8.94 0.53 -3.21
CA LYS A 145 -9.62 0.32 -4.51
C LYS A 145 -8.80 -0.51 -5.52
N SER A 146 -7.47 -0.50 -5.45
CA SER A 146 -6.64 -1.36 -6.30
C SER A 146 -6.85 -2.85 -6.04
N ALA A 147 -7.16 -3.26 -4.81
CA ALA A 147 -7.51 -4.65 -4.51
C ALA A 147 -8.80 -5.04 -5.22
N VAL A 148 -9.78 -4.13 -5.22
CA VAL A 148 -11.07 -4.30 -5.91
C VAL A 148 -10.84 -4.48 -7.42
N TYR A 149 -10.05 -3.60 -8.04
CA TYR A 149 -9.70 -3.73 -9.46
C TYR A 149 -8.94 -5.02 -9.78
N ALA A 150 -8.01 -5.44 -8.91
CA ALA A 150 -7.26 -6.67 -9.10
C ALA A 150 -8.16 -7.93 -9.02
N MET A 151 -9.11 -7.96 -8.08
CA MET A 151 -10.09 -9.06 -7.97
C MET A 151 -11.03 -9.08 -9.17
N ALA A 152 -11.50 -7.90 -9.62
CA ALA A 152 -12.35 -7.78 -10.80
C ALA A 152 -11.64 -8.23 -12.08
N ALA A 153 -10.36 -7.90 -12.24
CA ALA A 153 -9.57 -8.26 -13.41
C ALA A 153 -9.43 -9.78 -13.62
N ILE A 154 -9.65 -10.58 -12.58
CA ILE A 154 -9.64 -12.05 -12.65
C ILE A 154 -11.03 -12.67 -12.48
N GLY A 155 -12.09 -11.85 -12.45
CA GLY A 155 -13.46 -12.31 -12.28
C GLY A 155 -13.73 -12.95 -10.91
N ALA A 156 -13.04 -12.51 -9.86
CA ALA A 156 -13.19 -13.08 -8.53
C ALA A 156 -14.46 -12.54 -7.82
N ASP A 157 -15.15 -13.43 -7.11
CA ASP A 157 -16.16 -13.08 -6.12
C ASP A 157 -15.51 -12.84 -4.75
N VAL A 158 -16.17 -12.08 -3.89
CA VAL A 158 -15.58 -11.62 -2.62
C VAL A 158 -16.64 -11.59 -1.53
N ASP A 159 -16.38 -12.23 -0.39
CA ASP A 159 -17.14 -11.99 0.84
C ASP A 159 -16.36 -11.03 1.74
N PHE A 160 -17.07 -10.18 2.49
CA PHE A 160 -16.45 -9.16 3.33
C PHE A 160 -16.65 -9.41 4.83
N ILE A 161 -15.56 -9.28 5.59
CA ILE A 161 -15.57 -9.06 7.04
C ILE A 161 -15.56 -7.55 7.29
N TYR A 162 -16.33 -7.10 8.27
CA TYR A 162 -16.45 -5.69 8.64
C TYR A 162 -15.73 -5.44 9.96
N PRO A 163 -15.12 -4.25 10.14
CA PRO A 163 -14.43 -3.95 11.38
C PRO A 163 -15.41 -3.61 12.51
N ASP A 164 -14.92 -3.63 13.74
CA ASP A 164 -15.62 -3.08 14.88
C ASP A 164 -15.58 -1.53 14.92
N GLU A 165 -16.09 -0.94 16.00
CA GLU A 165 -16.12 0.52 16.20
C GLU A 165 -14.73 1.18 16.17
N SER A 166 -13.67 0.43 16.48
CA SER A 166 -12.29 0.88 16.52
C SER A 166 -11.52 0.65 15.21
N GLY A 167 -12.14 -0.01 14.22
CA GLY A 167 -11.47 -0.40 12.98
C GLY A 167 -10.75 -1.76 13.07
N GLU A 168 -10.93 -2.52 14.15
CA GLU A 168 -10.28 -3.83 14.36
C GLU A 168 -11.08 -4.92 13.64
N TYR A 169 -10.38 -5.81 12.91
CA TYR A 169 -10.97 -7.03 12.38
C TYR A 169 -10.61 -8.20 13.29
N SER A 170 -11.63 -8.82 13.90
CA SER A 170 -11.43 -9.95 14.79
C SER A 170 -10.99 -11.21 14.04
N SER A 171 -9.97 -11.91 14.54
CA SER A 171 -9.60 -13.24 14.02
C SER A 171 -10.73 -14.25 14.15
N ASP A 172 -11.63 -14.09 15.14
CA ASP A 172 -12.78 -14.97 15.32
C ASP A 172 -13.81 -14.82 14.20
N ASP A 173 -14.00 -13.60 13.68
CA ASP A 173 -14.89 -13.35 12.54
C ASP A 173 -14.35 -14.01 11.26
N PHE A 174 -13.04 -13.94 11.04
CA PHE A 174 -12.39 -14.69 9.97
C PHE A 174 -12.55 -16.20 10.16
N ALA A 175 -12.29 -16.71 11.36
CA ALA A 175 -12.43 -18.14 11.67
C ALA A 175 -13.87 -18.64 11.45
N ALA A 176 -14.88 -17.84 11.80
CA ALA A 176 -16.28 -18.15 11.57
C ALA A 176 -16.58 -18.22 10.06
N ALA A 177 -16.20 -17.18 9.30
CA ALA A 177 -16.46 -17.14 7.85
C ALA A 177 -15.72 -18.24 7.08
N LEU A 178 -14.51 -18.62 7.51
CA LEU A 178 -13.71 -19.68 6.89
C LEU A 178 -14.29 -21.09 7.10
N LYS A 179 -15.12 -21.32 8.13
CA LYS A 179 -15.78 -22.62 8.34
C LYS A 179 -16.83 -22.91 7.26
N ASP A 180 -17.54 -21.88 6.84
CA ASP A 180 -18.72 -22.01 5.97
C ASP A 180 -18.38 -21.78 4.48
N GLY A 181 -17.17 -21.31 4.17
CA GLY A 181 -16.78 -20.90 2.83
C GLY A 181 -15.52 -21.59 2.30
N ALA A 182 -15.49 -21.77 0.97
CA ALA A 182 -14.28 -22.19 0.25
C ALA A 182 -13.65 -20.96 -0.41
N TYR A 183 -12.53 -20.50 0.14
CA TYR A 183 -11.81 -19.31 -0.35
C TYR A 183 -10.42 -19.65 -0.86
N ASN A 184 -9.97 -18.90 -1.86
CA ASN A 184 -8.62 -18.98 -2.42
C ASN A 184 -7.59 -18.29 -1.53
N ALA A 185 -7.98 -17.21 -0.86
CA ALA A 185 -7.18 -16.47 0.10
C ALA A 185 -8.03 -15.56 0.99
N VAL A 186 -7.44 -15.16 2.11
CA VAL A 186 -7.90 -14.01 2.90
C VAL A 186 -7.10 -12.77 2.51
N ILE A 187 -7.75 -11.62 2.38
CA ILE A 187 -7.12 -10.34 2.02
C ILE A 187 -7.36 -9.31 3.13
N ILE A 188 -6.29 -8.71 3.64
CA ILE A 188 -6.35 -7.63 4.63
C ILE A 188 -5.42 -6.47 4.28
N THR A 189 -5.67 -5.31 4.88
CA THR A 189 -4.76 -4.15 4.85
C THR A 189 -4.16 -3.97 6.25
N SER A 190 -2.83 -3.90 6.37
CA SER A 190 -2.18 -3.60 7.65
C SER A 190 -0.75 -3.06 7.44
N PRO A 191 -0.41 -1.85 7.95
CA PRO A 191 -1.29 -0.92 8.67
C PRO A 191 -2.32 -0.26 7.77
N ASP A 192 -3.40 0.24 8.37
CA ASP A 192 -4.30 1.19 7.71
C ASP A 192 -3.66 2.59 7.57
N TYR A 193 -4.38 3.50 6.92
CA TYR A 193 -3.89 4.85 6.64
C TYR A 193 -3.62 5.67 7.92
N TYR A 194 -4.40 5.42 8.97
CA TYR A 194 -4.35 6.13 10.25
C TYR A 194 -3.33 5.53 11.22
N GLY A 195 -2.65 4.45 10.82
CA GLY A 195 -1.64 3.76 11.64
C GLY A 195 -2.20 2.71 12.59
N HIS A 196 -3.41 2.22 12.36
CA HIS A 196 -3.90 1.01 13.02
C HIS A 196 -3.26 -0.21 12.38
N ILE A 197 -2.67 -1.09 13.19
CA ILE A 197 -2.11 -2.37 12.75
C ILE A 197 -3.06 -3.48 13.21
N GLN A 198 -3.47 -4.34 12.28
CA GLN A 198 -4.27 -5.53 12.58
C GLN A 198 -3.41 -6.60 13.28
N ASP A 199 -4.02 -7.48 14.06
CA ASP A 199 -3.34 -8.66 14.63
C ASP A 199 -3.10 -9.73 13.54
N VAL A 200 -2.11 -9.46 12.68
CA VAL A 200 -1.77 -10.29 11.53
C VAL A 200 -1.42 -11.71 11.96
N ALA A 201 -0.76 -11.89 13.11
CA ALA A 201 -0.38 -13.20 13.61
C ALA A 201 -1.60 -14.08 13.94
N SER A 202 -2.57 -13.52 14.66
CA SER A 202 -3.81 -14.22 14.98
C SER A 202 -4.64 -14.51 13.73
N ILE A 203 -4.74 -13.54 12.80
CA ILE A 203 -5.46 -13.72 11.53
C ILE A 203 -4.77 -14.79 10.66
N ALA A 204 -3.45 -14.78 10.52
CA ALA A 204 -2.69 -15.78 9.77
C ALA A 204 -2.91 -17.18 10.35
N SER A 205 -2.87 -17.32 11.68
CA SER A 205 -3.09 -18.60 12.37
C SER A 205 -4.47 -19.21 12.03
N VAL A 206 -5.54 -18.42 12.04
CA VAL A 206 -6.89 -18.92 11.69
C VAL A 206 -7.00 -19.25 10.19
N CYS A 207 -6.35 -18.47 9.32
CA CYS A 207 -6.29 -18.74 7.89
C CYS A 207 -5.59 -20.08 7.61
N HIS A 208 -4.41 -20.29 8.21
CA HIS A 208 -3.61 -21.51 8.05
C HIS A 208 -4.30 -22.74 8.63
N SER A 209 -5.03 -22.59 9.75
CA SER A 209 -5.86 -23.67 10.32
C SER A 209 -6.97 -24.13 9.36
N ALA A 210 -7.44 -23.23 8.48
CA ALA A 210 -8.39 -23.53 7.42
C ALA A 210 -7.73 -23.92 6.08
N GLY A 211 -6.39 -23.94 6.00
CA GLY A 211 -5.64 -24.21 4.76
C GLY A 211 -5.73 -23.09 3.71
N VAL A 212 -6.12 -21.87 4.14
CA VAL A 212 -6.28 -20.69 3.27
C VAL A 212 -5.10 -19.74 3.53
N PRO A 213 -4.44 -19.19 2.50
CA PRO A 213 -3.33 -18.26 2.68
C PRO A 213 -3.82 -16.85 3.04
N LEU A 214 -2.97 -16.07 3.68
CA LEU A 214 -3.20 -14.66 3.99
C LEU A 214 -2.39 -13.74 3.04
N VAL A 215 -3.09 -12.85 2.34
CA VAL A 215 -2.53 -11.75 1.57
C VAL A 215 -2.68 -10.46 2.37
N CYS A 216 -1.57 -9.77 2.62
CA CYS A 216 -1.57 -8.49 3.32
C CYS A 216 -1.12 -7.34 2.39
N ASP A 217 -1.99 -6.36 2.17
CA ASP A 217 -1.58 -5.05 1.66
C ASP A 217 -0.95 -4.25 2.79
N ALA A 218 0.39 -4.21 2.80
CA ALA A 218 1.20 -3.46 3.74
C ALA A 218 1.83 -2.22 3.08
N ALA A 219 1.14 -1.61 2.10
CA ALA A 219 1.68 -0.49 1.34
C ALA A 219 2.19 0.65 2.24
N HIS A 220 1.55 0.89 3.38
CA HIS A 220 1.93 1.94 4.34
C HIS A 220 2.86 1.46 5.47
N GLY A 221 3.32 0.21 5.43
CA GLY A 221 4.05 -0.47 6.51
C GLY A 221 5.50 -0.87 6.18
N ALA A 222 6.09 -0.43 5.08
CA ALA A 222 7.43 -0.90 4.65
C ALA A 222 8.55 -0.65 5.68
N HIS A 223 8.39 0.36 6.54
CA HIS A 223 9.33 0.67 7.63
C HIS A 223 9.22 -0.30 8.81
N LEU A 224 8.08 -0.98 8.98
CA LEU A 224 7.82 -1.92 10.07
C LEU A 224 8.69 -3.18 9.98
N ASP A 225 9.19 -3.53 8.79
CA ASP A 225 10.17 -4.61 8.60
C ASP A 225 11.47 -4.40 9.39
N PHE A 226 11.79 -3.13 9.68
CA PHE A 226 13.01 -2.69 10.35
C PHE A 226 12.78 -2.23 11.80
N PHE A 227 11.53 -2.14 12.27
CA PHE A 227 11.24 -1.74 13.65
C PHE A 227 11.24 -2.95 14.60
N ASP A 228 12.01 -2.87 15.69
CA ASP A 228 12.09 -3.90 16.76
C ASP A 228 12.14 -5.35 16.22
N GLY A 229 13.16 -5.65 15.42
CA GLY A 229 13.33 -6.98 14.80
C GLY A 229 12.32 -7.31 13.69
N GLY A 230 11.44 -6.37 13.33
CA GLY A 230 10.33 -6.58 12.42
C GLY A 230 9.11 -7.21 13.09
N ARG A 231 8.94 -7.02 14.41
CA ARG A 231 7.81 -7.61 15.16
C ARG A 231 6.43 -7.17 14.66
N LEU A 232 6.33 -6.06 13.92
CA LEU A 232 5.09 -5.54 13.35
C LEU A 232 4.98 -5.78 11.83
N SER A 233 5.93 -6.49 11.23
CA SER A 233 5.93 -6.81 9.81
C SER A 233 4.89 -7.90 9.50
N PRO A 234 3.97 -7.69 8.55
CA PRO A 234 2.99 -8.73 8.20
C PRO A 234 3.61 -10.04 7.70
N ILE A 235 4.67 -9.96 6.88
CA ILE A 235 5.33 -11.16 6.32
C ILE A 235 6.04 -11.98 7.41
N LYS A 236 6.60 -11.32 8.44
CA LYS A 236 7.21 -12.00 9.61
C LYS A 236 6.17 -12.53 10.60
N ASN A 237 4.96 -11.99 10.57
CA ASN A 237 3.83 -12.42 11.40
C ASN A 237 2.90 -13.42 10.69
N GLY A 238 3.41 -14.12 9.66
CA GLY A 238 2.71 -15.26 9.08
C GLY A 238 1.84 -14.96 7.86
N ALA A 239 1.81 -13.73 7.35
CA ALA A 239 1.23 -13.51 6.03
C ALA A 239 2.02 -14.28 4.96
N ASP A 240 1.33 -14.84 3.96
CA ASP A 240 1.93 -15.65 2.89
C ASP A 240 2.44 -14.78 1.73
N LEU A 241 1.71 -13.70 1.47
CA LEU A 241 2.03 -12.66 0.49
C LEU A 241 1.90 -11.29 1.15
N THR A 242 2.87 -10.40 0.93
CA THR A 242 2.80 -9.02 1.42
C THR A 242 3.25 -8.04 0.36
N VAL A 243 2.51 -6.95 0.22
CA VAL A 243 2.83 -5.83 -0.67
C VAL A 243 3.33 -4.65 0.14
N SER A 244 4.49 -4.10 -0.21
CA SER A 244 5.10 -2.96 0.49
C SER A 244 5.40 -1.83 -0.49
N SER A 245 4.91 -0.60 -0.23
CA SER A 245 5.35 0.59 -0.98
C SER A 245 6.55 1.20 -0.29
N LEU A 246 7.74 1.08 -0.91
CA LEU A 246 8.94 1.68 -0.35
C LEU A 246 8.80 3.20 -0.32
N HIS A 247 8.37 3.81 -1.42
CA HIS A 247 8.29 5.27 -1.56
C HIS A 247 7.32 5.98 -0.60
N LYS A 248 6.44 5.24 0.09
CA LYS A 248 5.48 5.82 1.05
C LYS A 248 6.11 6.07 2.41
N THR A 249 6.97 5.17 2.89
CA THR A 249 7.54 5.25 4.25
C THR A 249 9.05 5.06 4.33
N LEU A 250 9.71 4.74 3.21
CA LEU A 250 11.15 4.56 3.07
C LEU A 250 11.69 5.51 2.00
N PRO A 251 13.01 5.80 1.99
CA PRO A 251 13.60 6.77 1.06
C PRO A 251 13.77 6.18 -0.35
N ALA A 252 12.66 6.01 -1.07
CA ALA A 252 12.63 5.52 -2.46
C ALA A 252 11.75 6.40 -3.35
N MET A 253 12.03 6.42 -4.65
CA MET A 253 11.27 7.17 -5.65
C MET A 253 9.84 6.63 -5.82
N THR A 254 8.88 7.51 -6.09
CA THR A 254 7.50 7.15 -6.41
C THR A 254 7.43 6.02 -7.44
N GLY A 255 6.60 5.02 -7.17
CA GLY A 255 6.52 3.79 -7.97
C GLY A 255 7.36 2.64 -7.43
N ALA A 256 8.32 2.89 -6.53
CA ALA A 256 9.10 1.84 -5.87
C ALA A 256 8.23 1.03 -4.89
N ALA A 257 8.07 -0.26 -5.16
CA ALA A 257 7.38 -1.21 -4.29
C ALA A 257 8.00 -2.63 -4.39
N LEU A 258 7.66 -3.46 -3.41
CA LEU A 258 8.07 -4.87 -3.34
C LEU A 258 6.84 -5.78 -3.19
N LEU A 259 6.93 -6.97 -3.76
CA LEU A 259 6.06 -8.11 -3.47
C LEU A 259 6.88 -9.20 -2.78
N HIS A 260 6.47 -9.53 -1.56
CA HIS A 260 7.08 -10.57 -0.72
C HIS A 260 6.24 -11.84 -0.78
N GLY A 261 6.90 -13.01 -0.82
CA GLY A 261 6.24 -14.31 -0.74
C GLY A 261 7.00 -15.32 0.11
N THR A 262 6.25 -16.12 0.88
CA THR A 262 6.75 -17.19 1.74
C THR A 262 6.01 -18.51 1.43
N GLY A 263 6.47 -19.61 2.02
CA GLY A 263 5.87 -20.93 1.82
C GLY A 263 5.67 -21.28 0.34
N ARG A 264 4.45 -21.63 -0.05
CA ARG A 264 4.10 -21.97 -1.44
C ARG A 264 4.21 -20.82 -2.44
N PHE A 265 4.31 -19.58 -1.96
CA PHE A 265 4.52 -18.39 -2.79
C PHE A 265 5.97 -17.89 -2.77
N GLY A 266 6.87 -18.59 -2.07
CA GLY A 266 8.30 -18.26 -1.95
C GLY A 266 9.13 -18.56 -3.20
N HIS A 267 8.53 -18.56 -4.39
CA HIS A 267 9.19 -18.92 -5.64
C HIS A 267 9.37 -17.69 -6.53
N PHE A 268 10.62 -17.28 -6.76
CA PHE A 268 10.95 -16.09 -7.53
C PHE A 268 10.34 -16.10 -8.93
N ASP A 269 10.51 -17.19 -9.69
CA ASP A 269 10.07 -17.24 -11.09
C ASP A 269 8.55 -17.11 -11.21
N MET A 270 7.79 -17.63 -10.24
CA MET A 270 6.34 -17.48 -10.18
C MET A 270 5.96 -16.01 -9.89
N LEU A 271 6.52 -15.39 -8.84
CA LEU A 271 6.19 -14.01 -8.48
C LEU A 271 6.63 -13.03 -9.58
N SER A 272 7.80 -13.24 -10.17
CA SER A 272 8.34 -12.41 -11.25
C SER A 272 7.42 -12.44 -12.47
N ARG A 273 6.98 -13.63 -12.89
CA ARG A 273 6.04 -13.78 -14.03
C ARG A 273 4.65 -13.23 -13.74
N ARG A 274 4.20 -13.24 -12.49
CA ARG A 274 2.94 -12.59 -12.09
C ARG A 274 3.09 -11.07 -12.10
N MET A 275 4.21 -10.54 -11.61
CA MET A 275 4.52 -9.11 -11.64
C MET A 275 4.59 -8.57 -13.06
N ALA A 276 5.26 -9.28 -13.98
CA ALA A 276 5.39 -8.91 -15.38
C ALA A 276 4.05 -8.64 -16.09
N ARG A 277 2.97 -9.27 -15.65
CA ARG A 277 1.62 -9.12 -16.23
C ARG A 277 0.85 -7.91 -15.69
N SER A 278 1.31 -7.37 -14.58
CA SER A 278 0.61 -6.32 -13.82
C SER A 278 1.26 -4.95 -14.00
N THR A 279 2.22 -4.81 -14.90
CA THR A 279 3.08 -3.64 -15.03
C THR A 279 3.60 -3.46 -16.46
N SER A 280 4.35 -2.39 -16.70
CA SER A 280 4.96 -2.08 -17.99
C SER A 280 6.01 -3.13 -18.40
N THR A 281 6.08 -3.41 -19.70
CA THR A 281 7.19 -4.16 -20.33
C THR A 281 8.47 -3.35 -20.48
N SER A 282 8.46 -2.07 -20.07
CA SER A 282 9.61 -1.18 -20.03
C SER A 282 9.65 -0.50 -18.65
N PRO A 283 10.16 -1.20 -17.62
CA PRO A 283 10.23 -0.66 -16.27
C PRO A 283 11.25 0.49 -16.19
N SER A 284 11.03 1.43 -15.27
CA SER A 284 11.95 2.55 -15.09
C SER A 284 13.21 2.12 -14.33
N TYR A 285 14.35 2.06 -15.01
CA TYR A 285 15.63 1.72 -14.38
C TYR A 285 16.04 2.69 -13.27
N PRO A 286 15.83 4.02 -13.38
CA PRO A 286 16.03 4.92 -12.25
C PRO A 286 15.25 4.52 -10.99
N VAL A 287 14.01 4.02 -11.14
CA VAL A 287 13.21 3.52 -10.00
C VAL A 287 13.75 2.18 -9.48
N ILE A 288 14.21 1.28 -10.35
CA ILE A 288 14.89 0.03 -9.93
C ILE A 288 16.13 0.34 -9.10
N LEU A 289 16.97 1.27 -9.57
CA LEU A 289 18.16 1.74 -8.86
C LEU A 289 17.78 2.34 -7.51
N SER A 290 16.69 3.12 -7.45
CA SER A 290 16.17 3.68 -6.21
C SER A 290 15.71 2.58 -5.23
N ILE A 291 15.04 1.53 -5.70
CA ILE A 291 14.63 0.38 -4.87
C ILE A 291 15.85 -0.30 -4.25
N PHE A 292 16.87 -0.64 -5.04
CA PHE A 292 18.03 -1.35 -4.52
C PHE A 292 18.89 -0.47 -3.60
N SER A 293 19.00 0.83 -3.91
CA SER A 293 19.70 1.79 -3.06
C SER A 293 18.97 1.98 -1.72
N CYS A 294 17.64 2.08 -1.75
CA CYS A 294 16.81 2.14 -0.56
C CYS A 294 16.98 0.88 0.30
N ALA A 295 16.94 -0.31 -0.32
CA ALA A 295 17.13 -1.57 0.38
C ALA A 295 18.53 -1.68 1.02
N ALA A 296 19.58 -1.25 0.32
CA ALA A 296 20.95 -1.24 0.86
C ALA A 296 21.06 -0.30 2.07
N PHE A 297 20.53 0.92 1.94
CA PHE A 297 20.50 1.91 3.01
C PHE A 297 19.75 1.40 4.25
N MET A 298 18.57 0.81 4.04
CA MET A 298 17.73 0.28 5.12
C MET A 298 18.31 -1.00 5.74
N TYR A 299 19.01 -1.83 4.97
CA TYR A 299 19.73 -2.98 5.53
C TYR A 299 20.84 -2.55 6.50
N GLU A 300 21.57 -1.47 6.18
CA GLU A 300 22.66 -0.99 7.05
C GLU A 300 22.17 -0.18 8.25
N ASN A 301 21.12 0.64 8.05
CA ASN A 301 20.74 1.69 9.00
C ASN A 301 19.33 1.55 9.55
N GLY A 302 18.49 0.74 8.93
CA GLY A 302 17.04 0.73 9.13
C GLY A 302 16.63 0.47 10.57
N ALA A 303 17.23 -0.54 11.21
CA ALA A 303 16.90 -0.87 12.60
C ALA A 303 17.11 0.32 13.55
N ARG A 304 18.26 0.99 13.46
CA ARG A 304 18.58 2.15 14.30
C ARG A 304 17.71 3.36 13.95
N LEU A 305 17.60 3.69 12.66
CA LEU A 305 16.89 4.89 12.22
C LEU A 305 15.38 4.81 12.44
N THR A 306 14.77 3.63 12.25
CA THR A 306 13.34 3.45 12.53
C THR A 306 13.06 3.51 14.03
N GLU A 307 13.94 3.00 14.88
CA GLU A 307 13.83 3.13 16.35
C GLU A 307 13.98 4.59 16.82
N GLU A 308 14.91 5.34 16.23
CA GLU A 308 15.05 6.78 16.45
C GLU A 308 13.80 7.55 16.01
N LEU A 309 13.25 7.23 14.84
CA LEU A 309 12.01 7.83 14.34
C LEU A 309 10.83 7.55 15.28
N ALA A 310 10.66 6.30 15.72
CA ALA A 310 9.61 5.91 16.66
C ALA A 310 9.68 6.73 17.96
N ARG A 311 10.88 6.93 18.52
CA ARG A 311 11.06 7.77 19.72
C ARG A 311 10.69 9.24 19.48
N ARG A 312 11.08 9.82 18.34
CA ARG A 312 10.70 11.19 17.98
C ARG A 312 9.19 11.35 17.82
N VAL A 313 8.56 10.38 17.14
CA VAL A 313 7.10 10.35 16.95
C VAL A 313 6.39 10.25 18.29
N GLU A 314 6.86 9.40 19.20
CA GLU A 314 6.28 9.27 20.53
C GLU A 314 6.41 10.57 21.34
N ASN A 315 7.56 11.23 21.32
CA ASN A 315 7.75 12.54 21.96
C ASN A 315 6.77 13.58 21.39
N ALA A 316 6.65 13.67 20.06
CA ALA A 316 5.72 14.59 19.41
C ALA A 316 4.26 14.28 19.76
N LYS A 317 3.86 13.00 19.82
CA LYS A 317 2.53 12.58 20.27
C LYS A 317 2.25 13.05 21.71
N ASN A 318 3.24 12.95 22.60
CA ASN A 318 3.13 13.39 24.00
C ASN A 318 2.99 14.92 24.12
N GLU A 319 3.74 15.68 23.32
CA GLU A 319 3.60 17.14 23.26
C GLU A 319 2.25 17.58 22.69
N LEU A 320 1.81 16.98 21.58
CA LEU A 320 0.49 17.23 21.00
C LEU A 320 -0.63 16.92 21.99
N ARG A 321 -0.54 15.82 22.74
CA ARG A 321 -1.50 15.48 23.80
C ARG A 321 -1.53 16.56 24.89
N THR A 322 -0.38 17.10 25.27
CA THR A 322 -0.28 18.21 26.24
C THR A 322 -0.93 19.50 25.73
N LEU A 323 -0.89 19.73 24.41
CA LEU A 323 -1.60 20.83 23.74
C LEU A 323 -3.12 20.58 23.58
N GLY A 324 -3.62 19.42 24.02
CA GLY A 324 -5.04 19.06 23.97
C GLY A 324 -5.48 18.35 22.69
N PHE A 325 -4.55 17.92 21.84
CA PHE A 325 -4.89 17.09 20.67
C PHE A 325 -5.34 15.71 21.13
N LEU A 326 -6.32 15.15 20.43
CA LEU A 326 -6.76 13.76 20.61
C LEU A 326 -5.94 12.84 19.71
N LEU A 327 -5.59 11.67 20.22
CA LEU A 327 -4.86 10.63 19.50
C LEU A 327 -5.70 9.35 19.46
N PRO A 328 -5.54 8.50 18.43
CA PRO A 328 -6.15 7.18 18.43
C PRO A 328 -5.63 6.31 19.58
N SER A 329 -6.48 5.41 20.06
CA SER A 329 -6.15 4.42 21.09
C SER A 329 -6.28 3.01 20.52
N TYR A 330 -5.45 2.68 19.53
CA TYR A 330 -5.44 1.35 18.92
C TYR A 330 -4.74 0.33 19.82
N LYS A 331 -5.17 -0.93 19.73
CA LYS A 331 -4.54 -2.07 20.41
C LYS A 331 -3.11 -2.29 19.93
N ILE A 332 -2.89 -2.20 18.60
CA ILE A 332 -1.58 -2.21 17.96
C ILE A 332 -1.50 -0.99 17.06
N SER A 333 -0.49 -0.14 17.26
CA SER A 333 -0.34 1.11 16.50
C SER A 333 1.03 1.17 15.84
N ASP A 334 1.05 1.76 14.64
CA ASP A 334 2.27 2.15 13.94
C ASP A 334 3.07 3.16 14.82
N PRO A 335 4.29 2.80 15.26
CA PRO A 335 5.10 3.63 16.13
C PRO A 335 5.65 4.87 15.42
N CYS A 336 5.65 4.89 14.08
CA CYS A 336 6.18 5.97 13.26
C CYS A 336 5.08 6.83 12.63
N ARG A 337 3.79 6.50 12.81
CA ARG A 337 2.65 7.30 12.34
C ARG A 337 2.24 8.36 13.36
N ILE A 338 1.97 9.59 12.91
CA ILE A 338 1.27 10.61 13.71
C ILE A 338 -0.12 10.80 13.13
N THR A 339 -1.16 10.57 13.94
CA THR A 339 -2.55 10.83 13.57
C THR A 339 -3.21 11.48 14.77
N VAL A 340 -3.82 12.65 14.55
CA VAL A 340 -4.35 13.48 15.63
C VAL A 340 -5.61 14.23 15.20
N SER A 341 -6.51 14.50 16.15
CA SER A 341 -7.59 15.49 16.02
C SER A 341 -7.20 16.74 16.82
N PRO A 342 -7.31 17.96 16.26
CA PRO A 342 -7.05 19.19 17.00
C PRO A 342 -8.08 19.41 18.11
N PRO A 343 -7.75 20.20 19.16
CA PRO A 343 -8.63 20.42 20.31
C PRO A 343 -10.01 21.01 19.95
N ASP A 344 -10.09 21.75 18.85
CA ASP A 344 -11.31 22.33 18.30
C ASP A 344 -12.07 21.40 17.33
N GLY A 345 -11.58 20.17 17.13
CA GLY A 345 -12.16 19.16 16.24
C GLY A 345 -12.10 19.50 14.75
N ASN A 346 -11.41 20.58 14.35
CA ASN A 346 -11.35 21.06 12.98
C ASN A 346 -10.01 20.69 12.29
N GLY A 347 -9.88 19.41 11.93
CA GLY A 347 -8.71 18.90 11.22
C GLY A 347 -8.42 19.64 9.92
N ARG A 348 -9.45 20.09 9.19
CA ARG A 348 -9.30 20.87 7.95
C ARG A 348 -8.62 22.23 8.18
N ALA A 349 -9.01 22.94 9.24
CA ALA A 349 -8.41 24.22 9.60
C ALA A 349 -6.95 24.04 10.04
N TYR A 350 -6.68 23.03 10.87
CA TYR A 350 -5.32 22.73 11.31
C TYR A 350 -4.40 22.29 10.14
N TYR A 351 -4.88 21.41 9.25
CA TYR A 351 -4.17 21.01 8.03
C TYR A 351 -3.82 22.22 7.14
N SER A 352 -4.79 23.13 6.95
CA SER A 352 -4.60 24.35 6.17
C SER A 352 -3.60 25.31 6.84
N PHE A 353 -3.65 25.42 8.17
CA PHE A 353 -2.72 26.22 8.95
C PHE A 353 -1.28 25.71 8.86
N LEU A 354 -1.06 24.39 9.03
CA LEU A 354 0.25 23.77 8.83
C LEU A 354 0.78 24.03 7.42
N SER A 355 -0.09 23.88 6.41
CA SER A 355 0.24 24.13 5.00
C SER A 355 0.69 25.58 4.74
N GLN A 356 0.07 26.57 5.39
CA GLN A 356 0.46 27.99 5.34
C GLN A 356 1.80 28.26 6.04
N LYS A 357 2.13 27.47 7.07
CA LYS A 357 3.44 27.49 7.75
C LYS A 357 4.53 26.71 6.99
N GLY A 358 4.22 26.20 5.80
CA GLY A 358 5.16 25.43 4.98
C GLY A 358 5.26 23.95 5.34
N ILE A 359 4.38 23.43 6.20
CA ILE A 359 4.36 22.04 6.64
C ILE A 359 3.25 21.30 5.87
N LYS A 360 3.65 20.47 4.91
CA LYS A 360 2.72 19.65 4.13
C LYS A 360 2.50 18.31 4.82
N CYS A 361 1.28 18.09 5.27
CA CYS A 361 0.85 16.83 5.85
C CYS A 361 0.29 15.92 4.76
N GLU A 362 0.17 14.63 5.06
CA GLU A 362 -0.26 13.63 4.08
C GLU A 362 -1.74 13.78 3.72
N PHE A 363 -2.60 13.91 4.75
CA PHE A 363 -4.04 13.81 4.57
C PHE A 363 -4.81 14.43 5.74
N THR A 364 -6.06 14.82 5.46
CA THR A 364 -7.07 15.11 6.47
C THR A 364 -8.42 14.59 6.01
N ASP A 365 -9.15 13.96 6.93
CA ASP A 365 -10.54 13.53 6.72
C ASP A 365 -11.56 14.60 7.14
N GLY A 366 -11.10 15.83 7.42
CA GLY A 366 -11.92 16.94 7.93
C GLY A 366 -11.84 17.10 9.44
N HIS A 367 -11.77 16.00 10.20
CA HIS A 367 -11.69 16.00 11.67
C HIS A 367 -10.29 15.70 12.19
N ASN A 368 -9.60 14.78 11.53
CA ASN A 368 -8.29 14.28 11.87
C ASN A 368 -7.29 14.71 10.79
N ILE A 369 -6.02 14.76 11.19
CA ILE A 369 -4.91 14.85 10.24
C ILE A 369 -4.01 13.64 10.38
N VAL A 370 -3.43 13.23 9.25
CA VAL A 370 -2.43 12.17 9.18
C VAL A 370 -1.11 12.76 8.70
N ILE A 371 -0.06 12.46 9.44
CA ILE A 371 1.32 12.84 9.12
C ILE A 371 2.15 11.56 9.07
N ILE A 372 2.93 11.43 7.99
CA ILE A 372 3.80 10.27 7.72
C ILE A 372 5.26 10.72 7.75
N PRO A 373 5.91 10.70 8.92
CA PRO A 373 7.35 10.85 9.01
C PRO A 373 8.10 9.69 8.32
N SER A 374 9.32 9.98 7.87
CA SER A 374 10.27 9.02 7.30
C SER A 374 11.54 9.02 8.15
N VAL A 375 12.34 7.96 8.03
CA VAL A 375 13.64 7.81 8.71
C VAL A 375 14.65 8.93 8.41
N LEU A 376 14.37 9.77 7.41
CA LEU A 376 15.17 10.95 7.06
C LEU A 376 14.76 12.23 7.80
N HIS A 377 13.59 12.27 8.46
CA HIS A 377 13.14 13.45 9.20
C HIS A 377 13.83 13.53 10.57
N GLY A 378 14.38 14.72 10.86
CA GLY A 378 15.16 15.01 12.06
C GLY A 378 14.53 16.07 12.96
N GLU A 379 15.31 16.54 13.93
CA GLU A 379 14.85 17.52 14.94
C GLU A 379 14.25 18.79 14.34
N ARG A 380 14.76 19.24 13.18
CA ARG A 380 14.27 20.43 12.50
C ARG A 380 12.81 20.30 12.11
N GLU A 381 12.44 19.19 11.46
CA GLU A 381 11.07 18.98 10.98
C GLU A 381 10.08 18.81 12.15
N PHE A 382 10.48 18.06 13.18
CA PHE A 382 9.67 17.87 14.39
C PHE A 382 9.50 19.17 15.18
N SER A 383 10.56 19.98 15.34
CA SER A 383 10.49 21.28 16.00
C SER A 383 9.57 22.25 15.25
N ALA A 384 9.63 22.26 13.91
CA ALA A 384 8.72 23.06 13.10
C ALA A 384 7.25 22.64 13.29
N LEU A 385 6.97 21.33 13.31
CA LEU A 385 5.64 20.81 13.58
C LEU A 385 5.13 21.21 14.96
N MET A 386 5.93 21.05 16.02
CA MET A 386 5.53 21.41 17.39
C MET A 386 5.32 22.91 17.54
N SER A 387 6.22 23.74 16.99
CA SER A 387 6.07 25.19 17.00
C SER A 387 4.78 25.64 16.29
N ALA A 388 4.48 25.09 15.11
CA ALA A 388 3.25 25.41 14.40
C ALA A 388 1.99 24.92 15.14
N SER A 389 2.07 23.77 15.79
CA SER A 389 0.97 23.22 16.59
C SER A 389 0.66 24.09 17.81
N PHE A 390 1.70 24.58 18.48
CA PHE A 390 1.57 25.53 19.58
C PHE A 390 0.94 26.85 19.12
N ASP A 391 1.42 27.41 17.99
CA ASP A 391 0.85 28.62 17.40
C ASP A 391 -0.64 28.45 17.05
N TYR A 392 -1.03 27.30 16.50
CA TYR A 392 -2.42 27.00 16.17
C TYR A 392 -3.33 27.07 17.40
N VAL A 393 -2.95 26.34 18.46
CA VAL A 393 -3.72 26.30 19.72
C VAL A 393 -3.77 27.68 20.38
N ARG A 394 -2.67 28.44 20.36
CA ARG A 394 -2.63 29.81 20.89
C ARG A 394 -3.53 30.75 20.09
N GLY A 395 -3.50 30.67 18.76
CA GLY A 395 -4.37 31.47 17.88
C GLY A 395 -5.85 31.18 18.11
N ALA A 396 -6.22 29.90 18.26
CA ALA A 396 -7.58 29.47 18.58
C ALA A 396 -8.04 29.99 19.96
N ALA A 397 -7.13 30.15 20.92
CA ALA A 397 -7.46 30.69 22.25
C ALA A 397 -7.75 32.20 22.25
N VAL A 398 -7.22 32.97 21.28
CA VAL A 398 -7.36 34.43 21.19
C VAL A 398 -8.62 34.86 20.39
N GLY A 399 -9.12 34.03 19.48
CA GLY A 399 -10.31 34.32 18.63
C GLY A 399 -11.68 34.11 19.29
N LYS A 400 -11.81 34.27 20.62
CA LYS A 400 -12.98 33.87 21.41
C LYS A 400 -14.23 34.77 21.32
N ASP A 401 -14.44 35.51 20.23
CA ASP A 401 -15.65 36.32 20.00
C ASP A 401 -16.46 35.93 18.75
N GLY A 402 -16.14 34.84 18.05
CA GLY A 402 -16.85 34.44 16.83
C GLY A 402 -17.34 33.00 16.82
N GLY A 403 -18.61 32.77 17.15
CA GLY A 403 -19.52 31.78 16.53
C GLY A 403 -19.11 30.31 16.31
N GLY A 404 -18.00 29.81 16.85
CA GLY A 404 -17.59 28.42 16.68
C GLY A 404 -18.50 27.47 17.45
N HIS A 405 -19.00 26.42 16.79
CA HIS A 405 -19.73 25.33 17.44
C HIS A 405 -18.93 24.79 18.62
N LYS A 406 -19.32 25.19 19.84
CA LYS A 406 -18.87 24.52 21.06
C LYS A 406 -19.31 23.06 20.96
N HIS A 407 -18.33 22.17 20.98
CA HIS A 407 -18.55 20.73 21.07
C HIS A 407 -19.47 20.44 22.26
N LYS A 408 -20.60 19.79 21.98
CA LYS A 408 -21.53 19.34 23.03
C LYS A 408 -20.81 18.33 23.93
N ASN A 409 -21.03 18.46 25.23
CA ASN A 409 -20.53 17.62 26.32
C ASN A 409 -20.76 16.10 26.12
N GLY A 410 -19.94 15.45 25.30
CA GLY A 410 -19.77 14.00 25.25
C GLY A 410 -18.28 13.67 25.42
N LYS A 411 -17.96 12.53 26.05
CA LYS A 411 -16.58 12.04 26.11
C LYS A 411 -16.05 11.96 24.67
N GLN A 412 -15.10 12.81 24.32
CA GLN A 412 -14.58 12.89 22.97
C GLN A 412 -13.76 11.62 22.68
N HIS A 413 -14.13 10.91 21.62
CA HIS A 413 -13.38 9.77 21.11
C HIS A 413 -12.84 10.13 19.73
N PHE A 414 -11.60 9.74 19.45
CA PHE A 414 -11.04 9.78 18.10
C PHE A 414 -11.86 8.85 17.20
N SER A 415 -12.32 9.32 16.05
CA SER A 415 -13.09 8.52 15.08
C SER A 415 -12.65 8.85 13.65
N PRO A 416 -12.07 7.88 12.92
CA PRO A 416 -11.82 7.99 11.48
C PRO A 416 -13.12 8.09 10.68
N CYS A 417 -13.12 8.82 9.56
CA CYS A 417 -14.31 8.88 8.69
C CYS A 417 -14.47 7.64 7.78
N VAL A 418 -13.46 6.76 7.71
CA VAL A 418 -13.38 5.72 6.66
C VAL A 418 -13.60 4.30 7.19
N TYR A 419 -13.98 4.12 8.46
CA TYR A 419 -14.41 2.82 8.93
C TYR A 419 -15.83 2.54 8.42
N VAL A 420 -15.89 1.89 7.26
CA VAL A 420 -17.13 1.49 6.59
C VAL A 420 -17.81 0.41 7.43
N LYS A 421 -18.80 0.82 8.22
CA LYS A 421 -19.61 -0.05 9.08
C LYS A 421 -20.90 -0.49 8.42
N THR A 422 -21.36 0.28 7.44
CA THR A 422 -22.58 -0.04 6.72
C THR A 422 -22.39 -1.29 5.89
N ARG A 423 -23.48 -2.03 5.67
CA ARG A 423 -23.48 -3.26 4.87
C ARG A 423 -24.40 -3.06 3.67
N PRO A 424 -23.97 -2.31 2.64
CA PRO A 424 -24.78 -2.06 1.46
C PRO A 424 -25.24 -3.37 0.82
N LYS A 425 -26.46 -3.38 0.29
CA LYS A 425 -26.97 -4.55 -0.43
C LYS A 425 -26.19 -4.73 -1.73
N ARG A 426 -25.57 -5.90 -1.91
CA ARG A 426 -25.00 -6.30 -3.20
C ARG A 426 -26.12 -6.68 -4.18
N ALA A 427 -26.23 -5.95 -5.29
CA ALA A 427 -27.17 -6.20 -6.38
C ALA A 427 -26.55 -6.99 -7.55
N MET A 428 -25.24 -6.87 -7.75
CA MET A 428 -24.49 -7.61 -8.77
C MET A 428 -23.05 -7.87 -8.32
N THR A 429 -22.29 -8.65 -9.09
CA THR A 429 -20.88 -8.91 -8.76
C THR A 429 -20.02 -7.66 -8.99
N ILE A 430 -18.87 -7.60 -8.32
CA ILE A 430 -17.90 -6.50 -8.50
C ILE A 430 -17.45 -6.39 -9.96
N SER A 431 -17.23 -7.54 -10.61
CA SER A 431 -16.75 -7.59 -12.00
C SER A 431 -17.82 -7.13 -12.99
N ASP A 432 -19.08 -7.56 -12.81
CA ASP A 432 -20.18 -7.15 -13.69
C ASP A 432 -20.42 -5.64 -13.60
N ALA A 433 -20.38 -5.08 -12.39
CA ALA A 433 -20.56 -3.66 -12.16
C ALA A 433 -19.45 -2.79 -12.79
N LEU A 434 -18.19 -3.25 -12.72
CA LEU A 434 -17.05 -2.52 -13.31
C LEU A 434 -17.01 -2.57 -14.84
N LEU A 435 -17.64 -3.58 -15.44
CA LEU A 435 -17.61 -3.79 -16.89
C LEU A 435 -18.89 -3.32 -17.58
N CYS A 436 -19.92 -2.88 -16.83
CA CYS A 436 -21.17 -2.40 -17.41
C CYS A 436 -21.07 -0.94 -17.88
N GLU A 437 -22.05 -0.52 -18.69
CA GLU A 437 -22.23 0.90 -18.98
C GLU A 437 -22.68 1.64 -17.71
N PHE A 438 -22.20 2.87 -17.55
CA PHE A 438 -22.46 3.69 -16.38
C PHE A 438 -22.72 5.15 -16.77
N GLU A 439 -23.34 5.88 -15.84
CA GLU A 439 -23.40 7.35 -15.85
C GLU A 439 -22.81 7.91 -14.55
N THR A 440 -22.31 9.14 -14.60
CA THR A 440 -21.84 9.87 -13.42
C THR A 440 -22.97 10.77 -12.92
N VAL A 441 -23.43 10.53 -11.69
CA VAL A 441 -24.47 11.33 -11.01
C VAL A 441 -23.89 12.04 -9.79
N LYS A 442 -24.59 13.08 -9.31
CA LYS A 442 -24.21 13.69 -8.02
C LYS A 442 -24.43 12.69 -6.90
N THR A 443 -23.61 12.73 -5.85
CA THR A 443 -23.72 11.78 -4.71
C THR A 443 -25.13 11.75 -4.09
N LYS A 444 -25.81 12.91 -4.03
CA LYS A 444 -27.19 13.01 -3.51
C LYS A 444 -28.24 12.31 -4.38
N GLU A 445 -27.96 12.14 -5.67
CA GLU A 445 -28.85 11.53 -6.66
C GLU A 445 -28.58 10.03 -6.82
N ALA A 446 -27.54 9.50 -6.17
CA ALA A 446 -27.13 8.10 -6.26
C ALA A 446 -27.95 7.17 -5.36
N VAL A 447 -28.71 7.69 -4.38
CA VAL A 447 -29.47 6.86 -3.43
C VAL A 447 -30.43 5.93 -4.18
N GLY A 448 -30.36 4.63 -3.89
CA GLY A 448 -31.12 3.57 -4.55
C GLY A 448 -30.53 3.07 -5.87
N ARG A 449 -29.47 3.69 -6.40
CA ARG A 449 -28.76 3.26 -7.61
C ARG A 449 -27.63 2.28 -7.27
N ILE A 450 -27.22 1.47 -8.26
CA ILE A 450 -26.11 0.52 -8.12
C ILE A 450 -24.81 1.22 -8.49
N CYS A 451 -23.80 1.11 -7.63
CA CYS A 451 -22.47 1.67 -7.84
C CYS A 451 -21.71 0.88 -8.92
N ALA A 452 -21.16 1.57 -9.93
CA ALA A 452 -20.39 0.94 -11.01
C ALA A 452 -18.88 0.89 -10.72
N GLU A 453 -18.35 1.85 -9.97
CA GLU A 453 -16.92 2.01 -9.65
C GLU A 453 -16.69 2.08 -8.14
N PRO A 454 -15.56 1.57 -7.58
CA PRO A 454 -15.27 1.71 -6.16
C PRO A 454 -15.22 3.19 -5.79
N THR A 455 -16.17 3.62 -4.97
CA THR A 455 -16.35 5.03 -4.62
C THR A 455 -15.77 5.28 -3.23
N ALA A 456 -14.70 6.10 -3.19
CA ALA A 456 -13.90 6.34 -2.01
C ALA A 456 -13.45 7.81 -1.92
N PRO A 457 -13.29 8.38 -0.73
CA PRO A 457 -12.44 9.56 -0.58
C PRO A 457 -10.99 9.20 -0.93
N TYR A 458 -10.28 10.12 -1.59
CA TYR A 458 -8.90 9.92 -1.98
C TYR A 458 -8.03 11.12 -1.58
N PRO A 459 -7.04 10.92 -0.68
CA PRO A 459 -6.76 9.69 0.10
C PRO A 459 -7.88 9.33 1.10
N PRO A 460 -7.94 8.11 1.69
CA PRO A 460 -7.01 6.99 1.54
C PRO A 460 -7.35 6.00 0.40
N GLY A 461 -8.45 6.19 -0.33
CA GLY A 461 -8.85 5.29 -1.41
C GLY A 461 -9.48 3.97 -0.95
N VAL A 462 -10.04 3.94 0.26
CA VAL A 462 -10.83 2.81 0.79
C VAL A 462 -12.31 3.03 0.43
N PRO A 463 -12.93 2.14 -0.37
CA PRO A 463 -14.29 2.37 -0.88
C PRO A 463 -15.34 2.34 0.22
N ILE A 464 -16.14 3.40 0.30
CA ILE A 464 -17.39 3.40 1.06
C ILE A 464 -18.41 2.51 0.32
N LEU A 465 -18.52 2.69 -1.00
CA LEU A 465 -19.31 1.80 -1.87
C LEU A 465 -18.40 0.97 -2.77
N MET A 466 -18.65 -0.33 -2.80
CA MET A 466 -18.04 -1.25 -3.76
C MET A 466 -18.87 -1.31 -5.04
N PRO A 467 -18.24 -1.63 -6.19
CA PRO A 467 -18.99 -1.95 -7.40
C PRO A 467 -20.02 -3.05 -7.15
N GLY A 468 -21.24 -2.83 -7.64
CA GLY A 468 -22.37 -3.74 -7.50
C GLY A 468 -23.17 -3.57 -6.22
N GLU A 469 -22.75 -2.70 -5.30
CA GLU A 469 -23.53 -2.32 -4.12
C GLU A 469 -24.55 -1.22 -4.44
N VAL A 470 -25.73 -1.29 -3.81
CA VAL A 470 -26.75 -0.22 -3.87
C VAL A 470 -26.37 0.89 -2.90
N CYS A 471 -26.30 2.13 -3.38
CA CYS A 471 -26.07 3.30 -2.53
C CYS A 471 -27.27 3.56 -1.62
N GLY A 472 -27.10 3.49 -0.31
CA GLY A 472 -28.10 3.94 0.67
C GLY A 472 -27.92 5.41 1.04
N GLU A 473 -28.78 5.90 1.94
CA GLU A 473 -28.71 7.28 2.45
C GLU A 473 -27.47 7.50 3.32
N GLU A 474 -27.09 6.51 4.13
CA GLU A 474 -25.93 6.59 5.02
C GLU A 474 -24.62 6.62 4.22
N GLU A 475 -24.48 5.80 3.18
CA GLU A 475 -23.31 5.82 2.30
C GLU A 475 -23.19 7.15 1.54
N ALA A 476 -24.30 7.66 1.01
CA ALA A 476 -24.32 8.95 0.35
C ALA A 476 -23.88 10.08 1.31
N LEU A 477 -24.34 10.05 2.57
CA LEU A 477 -23.94 11.02 3.58
C LEU A 477 -22.44 10.94 3.90
N MET A 478 -21.92 9.74 4.19
CA MET A 478 -20.49 9.53 4.45
C MET A 478 -19.61 10.01 3.29
N LEU A 479 -20.04 9.77 2.05
CA LEU A 479 -19.35 10.24 0.86
C LEU A 479 -19.34 11.76 0.74
N ILE A 480 -20.46 12.43 0.99
CA ILE A 480 -20.57 13.90 0.98
C ILE A 480 -19.69 14.51 2.07
N GLU A 481 -19.73 13.98 3.28
CA GLU A 481 -18.90 14.45 4.40
C GLU A 481 -17.41 14.27 4.10
N SER A 482 -17.07 13.22 3.36
CA SER A 482 -15.70 12.97 2.87
C SER A 482 -15.36 13.71 1.57
N SER A 483 -16.17 14.69 1.16
CA SER A 483 -15.97 15.54 -0.02
C SER A 483 -16.00 14.81 -1.37
N VAL A 484 -16.74 13.70 -1.47
CA VAL A 484 -17.01 13.01 -2.74
C VAL A 484 -18.31 13.55 -3.35
N GLU A 485 -18.18 14.31 -4.43
CA GLU A 485 -19.31 15.05 -5.03
C GLU A 485 -20.11 14.26 -6.07
N SER A 486 -19.52 13.21 -6.65
CA SER A 486 -20.14 12.40 -7.70
C SER A 486 -19.79 10.92 -7.59
N ILE A 487 -20.68 10.06 -8.13
CA ILE A 487 -20.60 8.60 -8.13
C ILE A 487 -20.88 8.09 -9.54
N CYS A 488 -20.14 7.07 -9.99
CA CYS A 488 -20.49 6.32 -11.19
C CYS A 488 -21.52 5.24 -10.83
N VAL A 489 -22.68 5.27 -11.46
CA VAL A 489 -23.78 4.32 -11.23
C VAL A 489 -24.14 3.59 -12.52
N THR A 490 -24.61 2.36 -12.39
CA THR A 490 -25.02 1.57 -13.55
C THR A 490 -26.21 2.22 -14.26
N LEU A 491 -26.25 2.08 -15.59
CA LEU A 491 -27.41 2.51 -16.41
C LEU A 491 -28.65 1.65 -16.17
#